data_AF-A0AAU1K355-F1
#
_entry.id   AF-A0AAU1K355-F1
#
_cell.length_a   1.000
_cell.length_b   1.000
_cell.length_c   1.000
_cell.angle_alpha   90.00
_cell.angle_beta   90.00
_cell.angle_gamma   90.00
#
_symmetry.space_group_name_H-M   'P 1'
#
loop_
_entity.id
_entity.type
_entity.pdbx_description
1 polymer ?
#
loop_
_entity_poly.entity_id
_entity_poly.type
_entity_poly.pdbx_seq_one_letter_code
_entity_poly.pdbx_strand_id
1 'polypeptide(L)'
;MGAVLDEPNQKAHVAKLARSGHVERHLCLLLLDGGLPSSIEVGLFGRIDALDVDPPRLPAGLTHLWFLSGYSGTLIGVTPNGWQFADVPSEAVLRSTSDYFA
;
A
#
# COMPACT_ATOMS: atom_id res chain seq x y z
N MET A 1 3.80 6.08 -9.36
CA MET A 1 3.76 4.79 -8.64
C MET A 1 4.77 3.74 -9.11
N GLY A 2 5.52 3.93 -10.21
CA GLY A 2 6.58 2.98 -10.60
C GLY A 2 7.76 2.92 -9.61
N ALA A 3 8.16 4.08 -9.07
CA ALA A 3 9.37 4.20 -8.27
C ALA A 3 9.42 3.32 -7.01
N VAL A 4 8.32 3.17 -6.26
CA VAL A 4 8.36 2.43 -4.97
C VAL A 4 8.52 0.92 -5.17
N LEU A 5 7.93 0.38 -6.25
CA LEU A 5 8.06 -1.04 -6.60
C LEU A 5 9.37 -1.32 -7.35
N ASP A 6 10.08 -0.28 -7.76
CA ASP A 6 11.38 -0.39 -8.38
C ASP A 6 12.52 -0.58 -7.37
N GLU A 7 12.25 -0.32 -6.09
CA GLU A 7 13.19 -0.52 -5.00
C GLU A 7 13.60 -2.00 -4.87
N PRO A 8 14.90 -2.31 -4.67
CA PRO A 8 15.40 -3.69 -4.65
C PRO A 8 14.70 -4.61 -3.65
N ASN A 9 14.35 -4.09 -2.47
CA ASN A 9 13.63 -4.85 -1.45
C ASN A 9 12.22 -5.21 -1.92
N GLN A 10 11.48 -4.28 -2.54
CA GLN A 10 10.14 -4.52 -3.04
C GLN A 10 10.14 -5.51 -4.20
N LYS A 11 11.10 -5.39 -5.12
CA LYS A 11 11.30 -6.38 -6.20
C LYS A 11 11.54 -7.79 -5.66
N ALA A 12 12.36 -7.93 -4.61
CA ALA A 12 12.61 -9.22 -3.98
C ALA A 12 11.34 -9.82 -3.36
N HIS A 13 10.50 -9.00 -2.71
CA HIS A 13 9.21 -9.42 -2.16
C HIS A 13 8.23 -9.86 -3.25
N VAL A 14 8.09 -9.10 -4.33
CA VAL A 14 7.25 -9.47 -5.48
C VAL A 14 7.72 -10.79 -6.08
N ALA A 15 9.03 -10.96 -6.30
CA ALA A 15 9.59 -12.20 -6.83
C ALA A 15 9.33 -13.40 -5.89
N LYS A 16 9.40 -13.21 -4.57
CA LYS A 16 9.07 -14.24 -3.58
C LYS A 16 7.59 -14.63 -3.67
N LEU A 17 6.69 -13.66 -3.74
CA LEU A 17 5.24 -13.90 -3.87
C LEU A 17 4.92 -14.61 -5.19
N ALA A 18 5.55 -14.21 -6.28
CA ALA A 18 5.38 -14.82 -7.59
C ALA A 18 5.73 -16.32 -7.59
N ARG A 19 6.75 -16.72 -6.81
CA ARG A 19 7.18 -18.13 -6.68
C ARG A 19 6.37 -18.95 -5.68
N SER A 20 5.48 -18.33 -4.90
CA SER A 20 4.79 -19.01 -3.80
C SER A 20 3.76 -20.05 -4.24
N GLY A 21 3.28 -19.98 -5.50
CA GLY A 21 2.25 -20.88 -6.01
C GLY A 21 0.85 -20.61 -5.45
N HIS A 22 0.67 -19.62 -4.58
CA HIS A 22 -0.65 -19.23 -4.09
C HIS A 22 -1.46 -18.54 -5.18
N VAL A 23 -2.77 -18.85 -5.21
CA VAL A 23 -3.73 -18.23 -6.13
C VAL A 23 -3.78 -16.72 -5.87
N GLU A 24 -3.90 -16.34 -4.59
CA GLU A 24 -3.88 -14.95 -4.16
C GLU A 24 -2.52 -14.54 -3.64
N ARG A 25 -1.99 -13.43 -4.14
CA ARG A 25 -0.65 -12.90 -3.83
C ARG A 25 -0.77 -11.43 -3.49
N HIS A 26 -0.72 -11.16 -2.19
CA HIS A 26 -0.93 -9.85 -1.60
C HIS A 26 0.42 -9.24 -1.23
N LEU A 27 0.66 -8.02 -1.67
CA LEU A 27 1.75 -7.19 -1.17
C LEU A 27 1.14 -5.98 -0.46
N CYS A 28 1.57 -5.71 0.77
CA CYS A 28 1.18 -4.51 1.50
C CYS A 28 2.41 -3.61 1.67
N LEU A 29 2.27 -2.35 1.27
CA LEU A 29 3.29 -1.33 1.38
C LEU A 29 2.86 -0.30 2.43
N LEU A 30 3.69 -0.14 3.46
CA LEU A 30 3.55 0.93 4.43
C LEU A 30 4.28 2.17 3.90
N LEU A 31 3.53 3.23 3.65
CA LEU A 31 4.06 4.55 3.30
C LEU A 31 4.30 5.30 4.62
N LEU A 32 5.51 5.16 5.15
CA LEU A 32 5.93 5.83 6.39
C LEU A 32 6.30 7.30 6.15
N ASP A 33 6.28 8.04 7.25
CA ASP A 33 6.59 9.47 7.34
C ASP A 33 7.93 9.80 6.66
N GLY A 34 7.95 10.85 5.83
CA GLY A 34 9.11 11.28 5.06
C GLY A 34 9.32 10.56 3.72
N GLY A 35 8.49 9.58 3.39
CA GLY A 35 8.42 8.96 2.06
C GLY A 35 7.62 9.78 1.05
N LEU A 36 6.85 10.78 1.51
CA LEU A 36 6.01 11.63 0.69
C LEU A 36 6.19 13.11 1.07
N PRO A 37 5.98 14.06 0.14
CA PRO A 37 5.85 15.47 0.50
C PRO A 37 4.71 15.68 1.50
N SER A 38 4.93 16.53 2.50
CA SER A 38 3.96 16.80 3.59
C SER A 38 2.58 17.27 3.12
N SER A 39 2.48 17.93 1.96
CA SER A 39 1.20 18.29 1.35
C SER A 39 0.40 17.07 0.86
N ILE A 40 1.09 16.01 0.42
CA ILE A 40 0.47 14.73 0.06
C ILE A 40 0.12 13.96 1.33
N GLU A 41 1.01 13.94 2.32
CA GLU A 41 0.75 13.28 3.61
C GLU A 41 -0.50 13.85 4.28
N VAL A 42 -0.65 15.17 4.36
CA VAL A 42 -1.85 15.85 4.91
C VAL A 42 -3.13 15.42 4.19
N GLY A 43 -3.08 15.27 2.87
CA GLY A 43 -4.22 14.78 2.08
C GLY A 43 -4.62 13.34 2.38
N LEU A 44 -3.69 12.54 2.91
CA LEU A 44 -3.92 11.14 3.28
C LEU A 44 -4.44 10.96 4.72
N PHE A 45 -4.46 11.98 5.57
CA PHE A 45 -5.04 11.88 6.93
C PHE A 45 -6.57 11.67 6.93
N GLY A 46 -7.24 12.04 5.84
CA GLY A 46 -8.67 11.87 5.67
C GLY A 46 -9.05 10.44 5.24
N ARG A 47 -10.35 10.12 5.32
CA ARG A 47 -10.90 8.93 4.67
C ARG A 47 -10.80 9.14 3.15
N ILE A 48 -10.26 8.14 2.46
CA ILE A 48 -10.21 8.13 0.99
C ILE A 48 -11.25 7.13 0.50
N ASP A 49 -12.28 7.62 -0.17
CA ASP A 49 -13.39 6.82 -0.69
C ASP A 49 -13.33 6.65 -2.22
N ALA A 50 -12.59 7.52 -2.91
CA ALA A 50 -12.33 7.43 -4.34
C ALA A 50 -10.96 8.02 -4.72
N LEU A 51 -10.42 7.53 -5.83
CA LEU A 51 -9.28 8.11 -6.52
C LEU A 51 -9.70 8.42 -7.96
N ASP A 52 -9.60 9.68 -8.37
CA ASP A 52 -9.94 10.15 -9.71
C ASP A 52 -8.79 9.91 -10.71
N VAL A 53 -8.24 8.68 -10.65
CA VAL A 53 -7.19 8.21 -11.54
C VAL A 53 -7.41 6.73 -11.83
N ASP A 54 -7.06 6.28 -13.02
CA ASP A 54 -7.13 4.86 -13.36
C ASP A 54 -6.24 4.03 -12.43
N PRO A 55 -6.72 2.84 -11.98
CA PRO A 55 -5.91 1.95 -11.18
C PRO A 55 -4.67 1.51 -11.97
N PRO A 56 -3.46 1.55 -11.35
CA PRO A 56 -2.25 1.13 -12.03
C PRO A 56 -2.31 -0.36 -12.33
N ARG A 57 -1.58 -0.80 -13.36
CA ARG A 57 -1.40 -2.23 -13.61
C ARG A 57 -0.62 -2.86 -12.46
N LEU A 58 -1.12 -3.99 -11.97
CA LEU A 58 -0.41 -4.77 -10.97
C LEU A 58 0.89 -5.33 -11.55
N PRO A 59 2.00 -5.34 -10.77
CA PRO A 59 3.20 -6.06 -11.11
C PRO A 59 2.92 -7.52 -11.40
N ALA A 60 3.65 -8.07 -12.38
CA ALA A 60 3.60 -9.51 -12.65
C ALA A 60 3.94 -10.28 -11.37
N GLY A 61 3.03 -11.17 -10.96
CA GLY A 61 3.19 -11.95 -9.75
C GLY A 61 2.30 -11.53 -8.58
N LEU A 62 1.60 -10.40 -8.66
CA LEU A 62 0.64 -9.97 -7.65
C LEU A 62 -0.80 -10.10 -8.14
N THR A 63 -1.71 -10.35 -7.21
CA THR A 63 -3.16 -10.23 -7.43
C THR A 63 -3.76 -9.09 -6.63
N HIS A 64 -3.09 -8.68 -5.55
CA HIS A 64 -3.50 -7.56 -4.71
C HIS A 64 -2.27 -6.75 -4.31
N LEU A 65 -2.38 -5.43 -4.42
CA LEU A 65 -1.39 -4.49 -3.91
C LEU A 65 -2.09 -3.49 -3.00
N TRP A 66 -1.67 -3.45 -1.75
CA TRP A 66 -2.25 -2.61 -0.70
C TRP A 66 -1.26 -1.54 -0.27
N PHE A 67 -1.79 -0.35 0.03
CA PHE A 67 -1.07 0.81 0.52
C PHE A 67 -1.74 1.29 1.78
N LEU A 68 -0.93 1.51 2.81
CA LEU A 68 -1.34 2.15 4.04
C LEU A 68 -0.34 3.26 4.35
N SER A 69 -0.80 4.50 4.47
CA SER A 69 0.02 5.55 5.05
C SER A 69 -0.05 5.44 6.57
N GLY A 70 1.04 5.78 7.27
CA GLY A 70 1.07 5.86 8.73
C GLY A 70 0.06 6.83 9.35
N TYR A 71 -0.65 7.60 8.53
CA TYR A 71 -1.65 8.58 8.94
C TYR A 71 -3.04 8.35 8.32
N SER A 72 -3.15 7.48 7.31
CA SER A 72 -4.42 7.24 6.64
C SER A 72 -5.26 6.23 7.41
N GLY A 73 -6.48 6.61 7.76
CA GLY A 73 -7.51 5.68 8.26
C GLY A 73 -8.06 4.74 7.18
N THR A 74 -7.46 4.71 5.99
CA THR A 74 -7.90 3.92 4.85
C THR A 74 -6.74 3.10 4.29
N LEU A 75 -6.97 1.80 4.16
CA LEU A 75 -6.16 0.88 3.37
C LEU A 75 -6.65 0.96 1.91
N ILE A 76 -5.76 1.39 1.02
CA ILE A 76 -6.06 1.52 -0.41
C ILE A 76 -5.48 0.32 -1.14
N GLY A 77 -6.28 -0.36 -1.94
CA GLY A 77 -5.92 -1.56 -2.67
C GLY A 77 -6.05 -1.40 -4.17
N VAL A 78 -5.23 -2.12 -4.92
CA VAL A 78 -5.38 -2.33 -6.36
C VAL A 78 -5.56 -3.81 -6.62
N THR A 79 -6.56 -4.15 -7.43
CA THR A 79 -6.89 -5.51 -7.86
C THR A 79 -7.08 -5.53 -9.38
N PRO A 80 -7.21 -6.72 -10.02
CA PRO A 80 -7.61 -6.81 -11.42
C PRO A 80 -8.95 -6.14 -11.73
N ASN A 81 -9.80 -5.95 -10.72
CA ASN A 81 -11.11 -5.32 -10.84
C ASN A 81 -11.08 -3.81 -10.51
N GLY A 82 -9.90 -3.25 -10.21
CA GLY A 82 -9.70 -1.84 -9.92
C GLY A 82 -9.40 -1.53 -8.45
N TRP A 83 -9.68 -0.28 -8.07
CA TRP A 83 -9.44 0.23 -6.72
C TRP A 83 -10.30 -0.47 -5.67
N GLN A 84 -9.73 -0.68 -4.49
CA GLN A 84 -10.42 -1.13 -3.29
C GLN A 84 -10.07 -0.20 -2.12
N PHE A 85 -11.03 0.03 -1.24
CA PHE A 85 -10.85 0.89 -0.08
C PHE A 85 -11.40 0.16 1.14
N ALA A 86 -10.62 0.10 2.21
CA ALA A 86 -11.04 -0.49 3.47
C ALA A 86 -10.66 0.44 4.63
N ASP A 87 -11.56 0.57 5.60
CA ASP A 87 -11.28 1.35 6.80
C ASP A 87 -10.30 0.60 7.70
N VAL A 88 -9.30 1.32 8.20
CA VAL A 88 -8.36 0.81 9.19
C VAL A 88 -8.65 1.50 10.52
N PRO A 89 -8.91 0.75 11.60
CA PRO A 89 -9.11 1.34 12.91
C PRO A 89 -7.90 2.21 13.30
N SER A 90 -8.15 3.38 13.86
CA SER A 90 -7.10 4.33 14.27
C SER A 90 -6.07 3.73 15.23
N GLU A 91 -6.49 2.77 16.08
CA GLU A 91 -5.59 2.04 16.99
C GLU A 91 -4.58 1.14 16.25
N ALA A 92 -4.96 0.60 15.08
CA ALA A 92 -4.09 -0.26 14.28
C ALA A 92 -3.05 0.54 13.50
N VAL A 93 -3.40 1.76 13.07
CA VAL A 93 -2.48 2.70 12.41
C VAL A 93 -1.37 3.12 13.38
N LEU A 94 -1.72 3.46 14.63
CA LEU A 94 -0.76 3.88 15.65
C LEU A 94 0.22 2.76 16.04
N ARG A 95 -0.25 1.52 16.24
CA ARG A 95 0.64 0.38 16.54
C ARG A 95 1.64 0.10 15.43
N SER A 96 1.21 0.16 14.17
CA SER A 96 2.10 -0.03 13.02
C SER A 96 3.23 1.00 12.96
N THR A 97 2.98 2.24 13.40
CA THR A 97 4.03 3.27 13.47
C THR A 97 4.95 3.07 14.66
N SER A 98 4.44 2.63 15.83
CA SER A 98 5.25 2.43 17.03
C SER A 98 6.22 1.26 16.94
N ASP A 99 5.82 0.13 16.32
CA ASP A 99 6.68 -1.06 16.19
C ASP A 99 7.85 -0.87 15.22
N TYR A 100 7.84 0.20 14.42
CA TYR A 100 8.91 0.50 13.45
C TYR A 100 10.02 1.41 14.02
N PHE A 101 9.75 2.10 15.13
CA PHE A 101 10.70 2.99 15.82
C PHE A 101 11.28 2.39 17.12
N ALA A 102 10.96 1.12 17.42
CA ALA A 102 11.49 0.35 18.54
C ALA A 102 12.54 -0.66 18.09
#